data_AF-A0A9D7QFH1-F1
#
_entry.id   AF-A0A9D7QFH1-F1
#
_cell.length_a   1.000
_cell.length_b   1.000
_cell.length_c   1.000
_cell.angle_alpha   90.00
_cell.angle_beta   90.00
_cell.angle_gamma   90.00
#
_symmetry.space_group_name_H-M   'P 1'
#
loop_
_entity.id
_entity.type
_entity.pdbx_description
1 polymer ?
#
loop_
_entity_poly.entity_id
_entity_poly.type
_entity_poly.pdbx_seq_one_letter_code
_entity_poly.pdbx_strand_id
1 'polypeptide(L)'
;MSLTVATLLPGLFLLVLGAALASGHSTVSAALKSLPRSSSATVVFFGSGALWFLFQVWHLSPADFGEYRTLLTIGFAAIALLAFKYVPDFLAVRGLAVLMLLGAMPLLDAAYMEYDHPQRLFMVSAVYVGIALAIYLGASPFRLRDFFEWLFQRPMRGRILGGVLAGYGVLLAVVAFTY
;
A
#
# COMPACT_ATOMS: atom_id res chain seq x y z
N MET A 1 -5.69 8.59 -15.02
CA MET A 1 -5.00 7.31 -15.27
C MET A 1 -5.96 6.41 -16.04
N SER A 2 -5.52 5.67 -17.05
CA SER A 2 -6.41 4.74 -17.77
C SER A 2 -6.72 3.50 -16.91
N LEU A 3 -7.85 2.85 -17.16
CA LEU A 3 -8.24 1.61 -16.46
C LEU A 3 -7.22 0.48 -16.65
N THR A 4 -6.62 0.40 -17.84
CA THR A 4 -5.56 -0.56 -18.18
C THR A 4 -4.33 -0.37 -17.29
N VAL A 5 -3.82 0.86 -17.17
CA VAL A 5 -2.67 1.20 -16.32
C VAL A 5 -3.01 1.00 -14.84
N ALA A 6 -4.22 1.40 -14.43
CA ALA A 6 -4.72 1.22 -13.07
C ALA A 6 -4.74 -0.25 -12.66
N THR A 7 -5.12 -1.15 -13.57
CA THR A 7 -5.18 -2.59 -13.29
C THR A 7 -3.80 -3.24 -13.38
N LEU A 8 -2.97 -2.80 -14.33
CA LEU A 8 -1.66 -3.37 -14.58
C LEU A 8 -0.66 -3.09 -13.44
N LEU A 9 -0.67 -1.88 -12.86
CA LEU A 9 0.28 -1.50 -11.81
C LEU A 9 0.18 -2.39 -10.56
N PRO A 10 -1.01 -2.59 -9.93
CA PRO A 10 -1.19 -3.55 -8.85
C PRO A 10 -0.89 -4.99 -9.29
N GLY A 11 -1.26 -5.37 -10.52
CA GLY A 11 -0.98 -6.70 -11.06
C GLY A 11 0.52 -7.01 -11.08
N LEU A 12 1.32 -6.11 -11.66
CA LEU A 12 2.78 -6.23 -11.69
C LEU A 12 3.39 -6.17 -10.29
N PHE A 13 2.88 -5.30 -9.42
CA PHE A 13 3.34 -5.23 -8.03
C PHE A 13 3.12 -6.55 -7.28
N LEU A 14 1.93 -7.13 -7.38
CA LEU A 14 1.60 -8.42 -6.78
C LEU A 14 2.38 -9.57 -7.40
N LEU A 15 2.63 -9.52 -8.71
CA LEU A 15 3.44 -10.51 -9.42
C LEU A 15 4.89 -10.51 -8.93
N VAL A 16 5.52 -9.33 -8.84
CA VAL A 16 6.89 -9.18 -8.35
C VAL A 16 6.99 -9.59 -6.88
N LEU A 17 6.07 -9.11 -6.04
CA LEU A 17 6.04 -9.45 -4.62
C LEU A 17 5.82 -10.96 -4.41
N GLY A 18 4.88 -11.53 -5.16
CA GLY A 18 4.54 -12.95 -5.14
C GLY A 18 5.69 -13.83 -5.60
N ALA A 19 6.35 -13.46 -6.70
CA ALA A 19 7.52 -14.17 -7.21
C ALA A 19 8.70 -14.11 -6.22
N ALA A 20 8.94 -12.96 -5.60
CA ALA A 20 9.96 -12.80 -4.56
C ALA A 20 9.68 -13.72 -3.35
N LEU A 21 8.44 -13.79 -2.87
CA LEU A 21 8.03 -14.69 -1.79
C LEU A 21 8.10 -16.18 -2.20
N ALA A 22 7.70 -16.51 -3.43
CA ALA A 22 7.72 -17.86 -3.98
C ALA A 22 9.14 -18.40 -4.17
N SER A 23 10.12 -17.53 -4.45
CA SER A 23 11.53 -17.92 -4.53
C SER A 23 12.06 -18.57 -3.25
N GLY A 24 11.48 -18.21 -2.10
CA GLY A 24 11.92 -18.70 -0.78
C GLY A 24 13.34 -18.29 -0.41
N HIS A 25 13.90 -17.26 -1.06
CA HIS A 25 15.23 -16.77 -0.73
C HIS A 25 15.27 -16.22 0.71
N SER A 26 16.33 -16.57 1.44
CA SER A 26 16.53 -16.15 2.84
C SER A 26 16.66 -14.64 2.97
N THR A 27 17.20 -13.97 1.94
CA THR A 27 17.33 -12.50 1.87
C THR A 27 15.98 -11.79 1.84
N VAL A 28 15.03 -12.28 1.03
CA VAL A 28 13.65 -11.74 0.96
C VAL A 28 12.95 -11.89 2.31
N SER A 29 13.10 -13.07 2.93
CA SER A 29 12.52 -13.36 4.24
C SER A 29 13.13 -12.48 5.34
N ALA A 30 14.44 -12.26 5.31
CA ALA A 30 15.14 -11.38 6.25
C ALA A 30 14.74 -9.90 6.07
N ALA A 31 14.64 -9.43 4.82
CA ALA A 31 14.22 -8.07 4.49
C ALA A 31 12.78 -7.79 4.95
N LEU A 32 11.85 -8.73 4.73
CA LEU A 32 10.46 -8.58 5.18
C LEU A 32 10.34 -8.61 6.71
N LYS A 33 11.13 -9.44 7.40
CA LYS A 33 11.16 -9.44 8.87
C LYS A 33 11.76 -8.17 9.48
N SER A 34 12.72 -7.55 8.82
CA SER A 34 13.35 -6.31 9.31
C SER A 34 12.54 -5.06 8.96
N LEU A 35 11.69 -5.12 7.94
CA LEU A 35 10.87 -4.01 7.45
C LEU A 35 10.08 -3.29 8.57
N PRO A 36 9.35 -3.96 9.48
CA PRO A 36 8.52 -3.28 10.47
C PRO A 36 9.30 -2.38 11.44
N ARG A 37 10.60 -2.61 11.64
CA ARG A 37 11.46 -1.84 12.56
C ARG A 37 12.61 -1.12 11.84
N SER A 38 12.60 -1.09 10.51
CA SER A 38 13.70 -0.50 9.75
C SER A 38 13.58 1.02 9.67
N SER A 39 14.60 1.73 10.15
CA SER A 39 14.66 3.20 10.06
C SER A 39 14.69 3.69 8.60
N SER A 40 15.35 2.96 7.69
CA SER A 40 15.36 3.32 6.27
C SER A 40 13.98 3.14 5.63
N ALA A 41 13.28 2.05 5.96
CA ALA A 41 11.91 1.81 5.49
C ALA A 41 10.94 2.87 6.03
N THR A 42 11.14 3.33 7.26
CA THR A 42 10.37 4.43 7.84
C THR A 42 10.54 5.71 7.03
N VAL A 43 11.77 6.14 6.75
CA VAL A 43 12.01 7.36 5.95
C VAL A 43 11.42 7.22 4.55
N VAL A 44 11.59 6.06 3.90
CA VAL A 44 11.06 5.84 2.56
C VAL A 44 9.54 5.80 2.56
N PHE A 45 8.89 4.93 3.33
CA PHE A 45 7.44 4.74 3.25
C PHE A 45 6.66 5.83 3.95
N PHE A 46 7.01 6.17 5.19
CA PHE A 46 6.29 7.23 5.91
C PHE A 46 6.64 8.61 5.36
N GLY A 47 7.91 8.85 4.99
CA GLY A 47 8.29 10.11 4.36
C GLY A 47 7.61 10.34 3.02
N SER A 48 7.63 9.35 2.11
CA SER A 48 6.90 9.48 0.84
C SER A 48 5.38 9.57 1.02
N GLY A 49 4.81 8.79 1.93
CA GLY A 49 3.38 8.86 2.27
C GLY A 49 2.98 10.21 2.84
N ALA A 50 3.80 10.79 3.74
CA ALA A 50 3.57 12.12 4.29
C ALA A 50 3.70 13.21 3.23
N LEU A 51 4.73 13.15 2.37
CA LEU A 51 4.89 14.12 1.28
C LEU A 51 3.72 14.06 0.30
N TRP A 52 3.30 12.86 -0.09
CA TRP A 52 2.15 12.70 -0.98
C TRP A 52 0.86 13.16 -0.31
N PHE A 53 0.63 12.82 0.96
CA PHE A 53 -0.52 13.32 1.72
C PHE A 53 -0.54 14.85 1.76
N LEU A 54 0.58 15.49 2.12
CA LEU A 54 0.68 16.96 2.17
C LEU A 54 0.46 17.59 0.79
N PHE A 55 0.96 16.96 -0.27
CA PHE A 55 0.68 17.39 -1.64
C PHE A 55 -0.82 17.37 -1.94
N GLN A 56 -1.55 16.32 -1.52
CA GLN A 56 -3.00 16.27 -1.70
C GLN A 56 -3.72 17.33 -0.86
N VAL A 57 -3.32 17.53 0.39
CA VAL A 57 -3.91 18.57 1.25
C VAL A 57 -3.73 19.97 0.65
N TRP A 58 -2.56 20.24 0.05
CA TRP A 58 -2.27 21.51 -0.60
C TRP A 58 -3.17 21.78 -1.82
N HIS A 59 -3.51 20.73 -2.58
CA HIS A 59 -4.33 20.82 -3.81
C HIS A 59 -5.83 20.62 -3.56
N LEU A 60 -6.28 20.50 -2.31
CA LEU A 60 -7.70 20.43 -1.98
C LEU A 60 -8.45 21.67 -2.52
N SER A 61 -9.66 21.41 -3.03
CA SER A 61 -10.52 22.46 -3.54
C SER A 61 -10.96 23.38 -2.40
N PRO A 62 -11.15 24.69 -2.64
CA PRO A 62 -11.78 25.58 -1.67
C PRO A 62 -13.17 25.10 -1.22
N ALA A 63 -13.84 24.25 -1.99
CA ALA A 63 -15.12 23.65 -1.62
C ALA A 63 -15.01 22.65 -0.45
N ASP A 64 -13.86 22.00 -0.27
CA ASP A 64 -13.68 20.96 0.75
C ASP A 64 -13.25 21.56 2.10
N PHE A 65 -12.35 22.55 2.08
CA PHE A 65 -11.75 23.13 3.29
C PHE A 65 -11.50 24.65 3.25
N GLY A 66 -11.97 25.35 2.21
CA GLY A 66 -11.86 26.80 2.09
C GLY A 66 -10.42 27.32 2.22
N GLU A 67 -10.25 28.38 3.03
CA GLU A 67 -8.95 29.00 3.29
C GLU A 67 -8.07 28.21 4.29
N TYR A 68 -8.62 27.20 4.97
CA TYR A 68 -7.89 26.46 6.01
C TYR A 68 -6.87 25.45 5.48
N ARG A 69 -6.83 25.19 4.18
CA ARG A 69 -5.90 24.23 3.54
C ARG A 69 -4.43 24.50 3.91
N THR A 70 -4.02 25.76 4.00
CA THR A 70 -2.64 26.13 4.34
C THR A 70 -2.34 25.81 5.81
N LEU A 71 -3.26 26.13 6.70
CA LEU A 71 -3.14 25.85 8.14
C LEU A 71 -3.09 24.34 8.40
N LEU A 72 -3.96 23.57 7.73
CA LEU A 72 -3.98 22.11 7.79
C LEU A 72 -2.67 21.51 7.28
N THR A 73 -2.16 22.00 6.14
CA THR A 73 -0.88 21.53 5.59
C THR A 73 0.26 21.75 6.57
N ILE A 74 0.36 22.93 7.18
CA ILE A 74 1.38 23.24 8.19
C ILE A 74 1.21 22.34 9.42
N GLY A 75 -0.02 22.20 9.92
CA GLY A 75 -0.33 21.35 11.07
C GLY A 75 0.03 19.88 10.85
N PHE A 76 -0.38 19.31 9.72
CA PHE A 76 -0.04 17.93 9.36
C PHE A 76 1.45 17.74 9.10
N ALA A 77 2.13 18.73 8.52
CA ALA A 77 3.58 18.67 8.32
C ALA A 77 4.32 18.65 9.66
N ALA A 78 3.89 19.49 10.61
CA ALA A 78 4.43 19.47 11.98
C ALA A 78 4.18 18.11 12.65
N ILE A 79 2.96 17.56 12.58
CA ILE A 79 2.65 16.23 13.14
C ILE A 79 3.50 15.14 12.49
N ALA A 80 3.69 15.15 11.17
CA ALA A 80 4.51 14.18 10.47
C ALA A 80 5.98 14.22 10.95
N LEU A 81 6.55 15.42 11.11
CA LEU A 81 7.91 15.59 11.64
C LEU A 81 8.02 15.14 13.10
N LEU A 82 7.01 15.46 13.93
CA LEU A 82 6.95 15.01 15.32
C LEU A 82 6.81 13.49 15.43
N ALA A 83 6.10 12.85 14.50
CA ALA A 83 5.95 11.39 14.47
C ALA A 83 7.29 10.66 14.32
N PHE A 84 8.21 11.18 13.50
CA PHE A 84 9.57 10.63 13.39
C PHE A 84 10.33 10.64 14.72
N LYS A 85 10.08 11.63 15.58
CA LYS A 85 10.76 11.78 16.86
C LYS A 85 10.08 11.01 17.99
N TYR A 86 8.77 11.13 18.11
CA TYR A 86 8.02 10.63 19.27
C TYR A 86 7.42 9.24 19.07
N VAL A 87 7.22 8.81 17.82
CA VAL A 87 6.61 7.51 17.53
C VAL A 87 7.38 6.77 16.43
N PRO A 88 8.70 6.54 16.60
CA PRO A 88 9.51 5.86 15.60
C PRO A 88 9.15 4.37 15.45
N ASP A 89 8.57 3.76 16.48
CA ASP A 89 8.21 2.35 16.49
C ASP A 89 7.12 2.04 15.46
N PHE A 90 7.44 1.12 14.54
CA PHE A 90 6.57 0.67 13.45
C PHE A 90 6.06 1.77 12.51
N LEU A 91 6.76 2.91 12.45
CA LEU A 91 6.38 4.02 11.59
C LEU A 91 6.44 3.63 10.11
N ALA A 92 7.34 2.74 9.71
CA ALA A 92 7.38 2.12 8.38
C ALA A 92 6.05 1.43 8.00
N VAL A 93 5.44 0.68 8.93
CA VAL A 93 4.18 -0.05 8.70
C VAL A 93 3.02 0.93 8.53
N ARG A 94 3.00 1.98 9.35
CA ARG A 94 2.01 3.07 9.21
C ARG A 94 2.20 3.83 7.89
N GLY A 95 3.45 4.07 7.49
CA GLY A 95 3.77 4.66 6.19
C GLY A 95 3.25 3.82 5.02
N LEU A 96 3.43 2.50 5.07
CA LEU A 96 2.85 1.58 4.08
C LEU A 96 1.32 1.65 4.06
N ALA A 97 0.67 1.74 5.22
CA ALA A 97 -0.77 1.92 5.29
C ALA A 97 -1.22 3.24 4.65
N VAL A 98 -0.52 4.35 4.93
CA VAL A 98 -0.79 5.66 4.30
C VAL A 98 -0.63 5.57 2.78
N LEU A 99 0.46 4.97 2.29
CA LEU A 99 0.68 4.80 0.85
C LEU A 99 -0.38 3.92 0.19
N MET A 100 -0.82 2.84 0.84
CA MET A 100 -1.91 1.99 0.34
C MET A 100 -3.22 2.77 0.23
N LEU A 101 -3.56 3.58 1.25
CA LEU A 101 -4.78 4.40 1.24
C LEU A 101 -4.73 5.51 0.19
N LEU A 102 -3.59 6.22 0.06
CA LEU A 102 -3.41 7.24 -0.96
C LEU A 102 -3.39 6.66 -2.37
N GLY A 103 -2.74 5.51 -2.56
CA GLY A 103 -2.69 4.81 -3.84
C GLY A 103 -4.03 4.18 -4.24
N ALA A 104 -4.89 3.85 -3.28
CA ALA A 104 -6.22 3.31 -3.57
C ALA A 104 -7.13 4.32 -4.29
N MET A 105 -7.02 5.61 -3.97
CA MET A 105 -7.83 6.67 -4.58
C MET A 105 -7.71 6.70 -6.12
N PRO A 106 -6.53 6.91 -6.74
CA PRO A 106 -6.42 6.95 -8.20
C PRO A 106 -6.75 5.60 -8.88
N LEU A 107 -6.61 4.48 -8.16
CA LEU A 107 -6.99 3.15 -8.67
C LEU A 107 -8.52 3.00 -8.75
N LEU A 108 -9.23 3.39 -7.70
CA LEU A 108 -10.69 3.34 -7.66
C LEU A 108 -11.32 4.39 -8.56
N ASP A 109 -10.74 5.59 -8.64
CA ASP A 109 -11.20 6.65 -9.56
C ASP A 109 -11.10 6.21 -11.02
N ALA A 110 -10.03 5.49 -11.39
CA ALA A 110 -9.89 4.95 -12.75
C ALA A 110 -10.91 3.86 -13.09
N ALA A 111 -11.49 3.21 -12.07
CA ALA A 111 -12.56 2.23 -12.25
C ALA A 111 -13.96 2.82 -12.03
N TYR A 112 -14.08 4.08 -11.63
CA TYR A 112 -15.36 4.73 -11.36
C TYR A 112 -16.15 4.92 -12.66
N MET A 113 -17.48 4.70 -12.61
CA MET A 113 -18.42 4.86 -13.74
C MET A 113 -18.20 3.97 -14.99
N GLU A 114 -17.16 3.14 -15.01
CA GLU A 114 -16.88 2.20 -16.12
C GLU A 114 -17.71 0.89 -16.10
N TYR A 115 -19.04 0.98 -16.22
CA TYR A 115 -19.95 -0.17 -16.04
C TYR A 115 -19.86 -1.24 -17.12
N ASP A 116 -19.34 -0.89 -18.29
CA ASP A 116 -19.27 -1.79 -19.45
C ASP A 116 -18.24 -2.92 -19.27
N HIS A 117 -17.35 -2.78 -18.28
CA HIS A 117 -16.27 -3.72 -18.04
C HIS A 117 -16.38 -4.38 -16.65
N PRO A 118 -17.11 -5.50 -16.50
CA PRO A 118 -17.32 -6.15 -15.20
C PRO A 118 -16.01 -6.67 -14.57
N GLN A 119 -15.02 -7.00 -15.40
CA GLN A 119 -13.71 -7.49 -14.98
C GLN A 119 -12.88 -6.48 -14.15
N ARG A 120 -13.24 -5.18 -14.15
CA ARG A 120 -12.65 -4.18 -13.23
C ARG A 120 -12.81 -4.54 -11.76
N LEU A 121 -13.85 -5.33 -11.44
CA LEU A 121 -14.17 -5.74 -10.08
C LEU A 121 -13.07 -6.57 -9.44
N PHE A 122 -12.23 -7.28 -10.22
CA PHE A 122 -11.07 -7.98 -9.67
C PHE A 122 -10.07 -6.99 -9.04
N MET A 123 -9.74 -5.90 -9.74
CA MET A 123 -8.88 -4.87 -9.20
C MET A 123 -9.56 -4.18 -8.00
N VAL A 124 -10.80 -3.72 -8.17
CA VAL A 124 -11.54 -2.98 -7.13
C VAL A 124 -11.64 -3.79 -5.83
N SER A 125 -11.98 -5.07 -5.92
CA SER A 125 -12.08 -5.95 -4.75
C SER A 125 -10.74 -6.10 -4.03
N ALA A 126 -9.64 -6.27 -4.78
CA ALA A 126 -8.30 -6.37 -4.20
C ALA A 126 -7.87 -5.07 -3.53
N VAL A 127 -8.19 -3.92 -4.12
CA VAL A 127 -7.91 -2.60 -3.53
C VAL A 127 -8.69 -2.43 -2.23
N TYR A 128 -9.97 -2.81 -2.17
CA TYR A 128 -10.75 -2.75 -0.93
C TYR A 128 -10.20 -3.67 0.17
N VAL A 129 -9.73 -4.87 -0.17
CA VAL A 129 -9.01 -5.73 0.79
C VAL A 129 -7.75 -5.02 1.29
N GLY A 130 -6.99 -4.38 0.40
CA GLY A 130 -5.82 -3.57 0.76
C GLY A 130 -6.15 -2.39 1.67
N ILE A 131 -7.25 -1.68 1.42
CA ILE A 131 -7.76 -0.60 2.30
C ILE A 131 -8.08 -1.15 3.68
N ALA A 132 -8.82 -2.25 3.78
CA ALA A 132 -9.18 -2.87 5.05
C ALA A 132 -7.93 -3.29 5.85
N LEU A 133 -6.95 -3.89 5.17
CA LEU A 133 -5.66 -4.24 5.76
C LEU A 133 -4.88 -2.99 6.21
N ALA A 134 -4.87 -1.92 5.42
CA ALA A 134 -4.19 -0.68 5.77
C ALA A 134 -4.79 -0.03 7.01
N ILE A 135 -6.12 0.02 7.14
CA ILE A 135 -6.80 0.53 8.33
C ILE A 135 -6.43 -0.32 9.56
N TYR A 136 -6.51 -1.65 9.43
CA TYR A 136 -6.19 -2.58 10.50
C TYR A 136 -4.73 -2.49 10.98
N LEU A 137 -3.79 -2.44 10.04
CA LEU A 137 -2.36 -2.33 10.32
C LEU A 137 -1.97 -0.92 10.78
N GLY A 138 -2.67 0.12 10.33
CA GLY A 138 -2.51 1.48 10.84
C GLY A 138 -2.83 1.56 12.33
N ALA A 139 -3.93 0.91 12.75
CA ALA A 139 -4.32 0.83 14.16
C ALA A 139 -3.42 -0.12 14.98
N SER A 140 -3.04 -1.27 14.42
CA SER A 140 -2.28 -2.31 15.12
C SER A 140 -1.03 -2.77 14.34
N PRO A 141 0.01 -1.92 14.23
CA PRO A 141 1.13 -2.16 13.30
C PRO A 141 2.03 -3.33 13.70
N PHE A 142 2.08 -3.67 14.99
CA PHE A 142 2.83 -4.82 15.49
C PHE A 142 2.35 -6.15 14.90
N ARG A 143 1.10 -6.24 14.44
CA ARG A 143 0.57 -7.48 13.84
C ARG A 143 1.25 -7.85 12.53
N LEU A 144 1.82 -6.89 11.80
CA LEU A 144 2.57 -7.20 10.58
C LEU A 144 3.86 -7.97 10.90
N ARG A 145 4.55 -7.60 12.00
CA ARG A 145 5.71 -8.34 12.50
C ARG A 145 5.30 -9.76 12.87
N ASP A 146 4.25 -9.90 13.67
CA ASP A 146 3.79 -11.22 14.14
C ASP A 146 3.36 -12.11 12.96
N PHE A 147 2.74 -11.50 11.95
CA PHE A 147 2.40 -12.18 10.70
C PHE A 147 3.65 -12.67 9.96
N PHE A 148 4.69 -11.84 9.81
CA PHE A 148 5.94 -12.28 9.17
C PHE A 148 6.67 -13.36 9.99
N GLU A 149 6.64 -13.28 11.32
CA GLU A 149 7.16 -14.34 12.18
C GLU A 149 6.44 -15.67 11.91
N TRP A 150 5.11 -15.68 11.92
CA TRP A 150 4.30 -16.86 11.58
C TRP A 150 4.51 -17.35 10.14
N LEU A 151 4.61 -16.43 9.17
CA LEU A 151 4.74 -16.75 7.75
C LEU A 151 6.07 -17.45 7.46
N PHE A 152 7.16 -16.96 8.04
CA PHE A 152 8.50 -17.47 7.79
C PHE A 152 8.98 -18.52 8.79
N GLN A 153 8.14 -18.94 9.74
CA GLN A 153 8.39 -20.13 10.57
C GLN A 153 8.44 -21.42 9.73
N ARG A 154 7.68 -21.48 8.63
CA ARG A 154 7.70 -22.61 7.70
C ARG A 154 7.92 -22.09 6.29
N PRO A 155 8.97 -22.51 5.56
CA PRO A 155 9.28 -21.97 4.23
C PRO A 155 8.12 -22.20 3.23
N MET A 156 7.35 -23.28 3.42
CA MET A 156 6.18 -23.57 2.60
C MET A 156 5.09 -22.50 2.67
N ARG A 157 4.86 -21.86 3.83
CA ARG A 157 3.81 -20.83 3.97
C ARG A 157 4.13 -19.59 3.13
N GLY A 158 5.38 -19.13 3.17
CA GLY A 158 5.87 -18.04 2.33
C GLY A 158 5.74 -18.35 0.84
N ARG A 159 6.07 -19.58 0.43
CA ARG A 159 5.94 -20.01 -0.97
C ARG A 159 4.49 -20.08 -1.44
N ILE A 160 3.58 -20.63 -0.63
CA ILE A 160 2.14 -20.69 -0.95
C ILE A 160 1.58 -19.28 -1.08
N LEU A 161 1.84 -18.40 -0.11
CA LEU A 161 1.37 -17.02 -0.17
C LEU A 161 1.94 -16.29 -1.40
N GLY A 162 3.24 -16.48 -1.69
CA GLY A 162 3.88 -15.94 -2.87
C GLY A 162 3.23 -16.43 -4.17
N GLY A 163 2.93 -17.72 -4.28
CA GLY A 163 2.23 -18.29 -5.43
C GLY A 163 0.82 -17.74 -5.61
N VAL A 164 0.07 -17.55 -4.52
CA VAL A 164 -1.28 -16.94 -4.56
C VAL A 164 -1.19 -15.48 -5.03
N LEU A 165 -0.28 -14.69 -4.47
CA LEU A 165 -0.09 -13.29 -4.88
C LEU A 165 0.38 -13.18 -6.33
N ALA A 166 1.30 -14.04 -6.76
CA ALA A 166 1.78 -14.07 -8.13
C ALA A 166 0.68 -14.47 -9.11
N GLY A 167 -0.09 -15.51 -8.79
CA GLY A 167 -1.24 -15.93 -9.60
C GLY A 167 -2.30 -14.84 -9.73
N TYR A 168 -2.60 -14.14 -8.63
CA TYR A 168 -3.53 -13.00 -8.67
C TYR A 168 -2.96 -11.82 -9.46
N GLY A 169 -1.65 -11.55 -9.34
CA GLY A 169 -0.95 -10.54 -10.13
C GLY A 169 -1.00 -10.82 -11.63
N VAL A 170 -0.79 -12.08 -12.04
CA VAL A 170 -0.97 -12.53 -13.44
C VAL A 170 -2.41 -12.33 -13.88
N LEU A 171 -3.39 -12.71 -13.06
CA LEU A 171 -4.82 -12.51 -13.37
C LEU A 171 -5.12 -11.04 -13.64
N LEU A 172 -4.68 -10.13 -12.77
CA LEU A 172 -4.87 -8.69 -12.97
C LEU A 172 -4.15 -8.18 -14.22
N ALA A 173 -2.92 -8.65 -14.48
CA ALA A 173 -2.17 -8.26 -15.66
C ALA A 173 -2.88 -8.69 -16.95
N VAL A 174 -3.43 -9.90 -17.01
CA VAL A 174 -4.22 -10.37 -18.16
C VAL A 174 -5.50 -9.56 -18.31
N VAL A 175 -6.24 -9.37 -17.22
CA VAL A 175 -7.49 -8.58 -17.20
C VAL A 175 -7.24 -7.12 -17.62
N ALA A 176 -6.06 -6.56 -17.35
CA ALA A 176 -5.70 -5.22 -17.79
C ALA A 176 -5.73 -5.03 -19.32
N PHE A 177 -5.61 -6.12 -20.10
CA PHE A 177 -5.62 -6.08 -21.57
C PHE A 177 -6.95 -6.55 -22.19
N THR A 178 -7.97 -6.84 -21.38
CA THR A 178 -9.28 -7.27 -21.87
C THR A 178 -10.32 -6.14 -21.90
N TYR A 179 -9.93 -4.93 -21.50
CA TYR A 179 -10.73 -3.70 -21.60
C TYR A 179 -10.62 -3.08 -22.99
#